data_AF-A0A7K3WSD1-F1
#
_entry.id   AF-A0A7K3WSD1-F1
#
_cell.length_a   1.000
_cell.length_b   1.000
_cell.length_c   1.000
_cell.angle_alpha   90.00
_cell.angle_beta   90.00
_cell.angle_gamma   90.00
#
_symmetry.space_group_name_H-M   'P 1'
#
loop_
_entity.id
_entity.type
_entity.pdbx_description
1 polymer ?
#
loop_
_entity_poly.entity_id
_entity_poly.type
_entity_poly.pdbx_seq_one_letter_code
_entity_poly.pdbx_strand_id
1 'polypeptide(L)'
;MKLISFAFLILLLYPTYSNGQVQNNGNLRMHEGSDIGFFGDFTNNGVFTNNRGTLNVVGSNSQKFNGTSIIHANNLVINKASNSLQLDNELQIAGVLNFTKGLILTDRVDIDTEFVNFLDGATYTGASNTSHIDGVIRKTGKDAFVFPTGDNTLLRTIGILASGADTNHFTAYYIEDNPDGLYSRASLAAGLDHVSACEYWTLNRTGGNSEVPVTLSWASNSCGVDYLCDLVVSQWDGNKWTSAGNGGATGTAMSGTLISGKDCSASTSVKGFGPYTLGSISSFNPLPITLVSFEAQVCGNSVCLSWQTASEFNNDFFTVEKSDDALIWKKVEDVMGAGNSHTILNYKTIDNYPFAGLSYYRLKQTDFNGNFLYSSVESVHFKNHGDKGLIIYPNPARDNTTIKGLLCEVWKIHIYNLIGQEVTPYVNITRSSESSLQLDISRLKPGIYHVKTDNTFSSFIKQ
;
A
#
# COMPACT_ATOMS: atom_id res chain seq x y z
N MET A 1 64.32 -24.34 -8.44
CA MET A 1 63.47 -23.14 -8.46
C MET A 1 62.02 -23.59 -8.30
N LYS A 2 61.45 -23.49 -7.08
CA LYS A 2 60.02 -23.69 -6.82
C LYS A 2 59.56 -22.44 -6.07
N LEU A 3 58.72 -21.62 -6.69
CA LEU A 3 58.07 -20.49 -6.01
C LEU A 3 56.85 -21.03 -5.26
N ILE A 4 56.79 -20.75 -3.96
CA ILE A 4 55.65 -20.96 -3.10
C ILE A 4 54.85 -19.66 -3.10
N SER A 5 53.58 -19.73 -3.51
CA SER A 5 52.64 -18.60 -3.48
C SER A 5 52.01 -18.49 -2.10
N PHE A 6 52.17 -17.34 -1.44
CA PHE A 6 51.49 -17.01 -0.19
C PHE A 6 50.19 -16.25 -0.51
N ALA A 7 49.05 -16.85 -0.19
CA ALA A 7 47.76 -16.15 -0.20
C ALA A 7 47.58 -15.40 1.13
N PHE A 8 47.48 -14.07 1.07
CA PHE A 8 47.13 -13.23 2.21
C PHE A 8 45.62 -13.30 2.44
N LEU A 9 45.19 -13.91 3.54
CA LEU A 9 43.82 -13.86 4.03
C LEU A 9 43.62 -12.55 4.81
N ILE A 10 42.91 -11.59 4.23
CA ILE A 10 42.51 -10.36 4.93
C ILE A 10 41.34 -10.72 5.84
N LEU A 11 41.61 -10.86 7.13
CA LEU A 11 40.58 -11.03 8.16
C LEU A 11 39.95 -9.66 8.44
N LEU A 12 38.77 -9.40 7.86
CA LEU A 12 37.95 -8.25 8.22
C LEU A 12 37.37 -8.49 9.62
N LEU A 13 38.05 -7.98 10.65
CA LEU A 13 37.50 -7.92 12.01
C LEU A 13 36.43 -6.84 12.05
N TYR A 14 35.16 -7.24 11.97
CA TYR A 14 34.07 -6.37 12.37
C TYR A 14 34.15 -6.18 13.90
N PRO A 15 34.15 -4.94 14.42
CA PRO A 15 34.07 -4.74 15.86
C PRO A 15 32.73 -5.30 16.36
N THR A 16 32.77 -6.39 17.13
CA THR A 16 31.62 -6.86 17.90
C THR A 16 31.47 -5.94 19.11
N TYR A 17 30.59 -4.95 19.02
CA TYR A 17 30.17 -4.20 20.19
C TYR A 17 29.37 -5.16 21.08
N SER A 18 29.87 -5.48 22.27
CA SER A 18 29.02 -6.05 23.31
C SER A 18 27.96 -5.00 23.63
N ASN A 19 26.69 -5.22 23.25
CA ASN A 19 25.60 -4.44 23.82
C ASN A 19 25.76 -4.53 25.34
N GLY A 20 26.02 -3.41 26.02
CA GLY A 20 26.18 -3.40 27.47
C GLY A 20 24.90 -3.96 28.09
N GLN A 21 24.98 -5.16 28.69
CA GLN A 21 23.83 -5.82 29.30
C GLN A 21 23.74 -5.39 30.76
N VAL A 22 22.60 -4.84 31.15
CA VAL A 22 22.27 -4.61 32.56
C VAL A 22 21.47 -5.81 33.05
N GLN A 23 21.93 -6.45 34.12
CA GLN A 23 21.22 -7.55 34.76
C GLN A 23 20.83 -7.18 36.19
N ASN A 24 19.55 -7.28 36.51
CA ASN A 24 19.07 -7.23 37.89
C ASN A 24 18.74 -8.65 38.39
N ASN A 25 19.52 -9.14 39.36
CA ASN A 25 19.25 -10.42 40.04
C ASN A 25 18.87 -10.21 41.53
N GLY A 26 18.63 -8.97 41.95
CA GLY A 26 18.35 -8.59 43.33
C GLY A 26 17.21 -7.57 43.43
N ASN A 27 17.30 -6.66 44.39
CA ASN A 27 16.32 -5.59 44.54
C ASN A 27 16.85 -4.32 43.88
N LEU A 28 16.16 -3.88 42.83
CA LEU A 28 16.43 -2.61 42.16
C LEU A 28 15.20 -1.70 42.34
N ARG A 29 15.43 -0.42 42.65
CA ARG A 29 14.35 0.56 42.77
C ARG A 29 14.79 1.92 42.26
N MET A 30 13.92 2.57 41.50
CA MET A 30 14.06 3.96 41.07
C MET A 30 13.26 4.88 41.99
N HIS A 31 13.88 6.01 42.38
CA HIS A 31 13.26 7.01 43.25
C HIS A 31 12.72 8.20 42.45
N GLU A 32 11.86 9.00 43.06
CA GLU A 32 11.28 10.18 42.41
C GLU A 32 12.36 11.11 41.83
N GLY A 33 12.13 11.62 40.62
CA GLY A 33 13.11 12.41 39.87
C GLY A 33 14.25 11.61 39.21
N SER A 34 14.32 10.29 39.40
CA SER A 34 15.31 9.45 38.70
C SER A 34 15.04 9.43 37.21
N ASP A 35 16.10 9.53 36.43
CA ASP A 35 16.11 9.36 34.97
C ASP A 35 17.23 8.39 34.62
N ILE A 36 16.88 7.19 34.13
CA ILE A 36 17.84 6.13 33.79
C ILE A 36 17.70 5.75 32.32
N GLY A 37 18.78 5.96 31.56
CA GLY A 37 18.90 5.55 30.17
C GLY A 37 19.54 4.17 29.99
N PHE A 38 18.84 3.28 29.28
CA PHE A 38 19.34 2.01 28.80
C PHE A 38 19.75 2.12 27.34
N PHE A 39 21.05 1.94 27.06
CA PHE A 39 21.63 1.92 25.70
C PHE A 39 21.82 0.49 25.15
N GLY A 40 21.74 -0.52 26.01
CA GLY A 40 21.83 -1.94 25.66
C GLY A 40 20.69 -2.74 26.29
N ASP A 41 20.86 -4.05 26.34
CA ASP A 41 19.82 -4.98 26.82
C ASP A 41 19.62 -4.88 28.34
N PHE A 42 18.40 -5.14 28.78
CA PHE A 42 18.05 -5.19 30.20
C PHE A 42 17.39 -6.53 30.54
N THR A 43 17.98 -7.25 31.49
CA THR A 43 17.45 -8.51 32.02
C THR A 43 17.03 -8.32 33.47
N ASN A 44 15.74 -8.51 33.77
CA ASN A 44 15.22 -8.44 35.13
C ASN A 44 14.81 -9.82 35.66
N ASN A 45 15.62 -10.37 36.56
CA ASN A 45 15.35 -11.61 37.27
C ASN A 45 15.08 -11.40 38.78
N GLY A 46 15.08 -10.13 39.22
CA GLY A 46 14.91 -9.74 40.62
C GLY A 46 13.72 -8.80 40.82
N VAL A 47 13.56 -8.30 42.05
CA VAL A 47 12.49 -7.36 42.39
C VAL A 47 12.81 -6.00 41.78
N PHE A 48 11.92 -5.50 40.93
CA PHE A 48 12.02 -4.17 40.32
C PHE A 48 10.68 -3.42 40.44
N THR A 49 10.23 -3.18 41.67
CA THR A 49 8.89 -2.63 41.98
C THR A 49 8.95 -1.26 42.65
N ASN A 50 7.81 -0.59 42.77
CA ASN A 50 7.69 0.73 43.43
C ASN A 50 8.64 1.79 42.84
N ASN A 51 8.94 1.65 41.54
CA ASN A 51 9.75 2.59 40.80
C ASN A 51 8.99 3.92 40.69
N ARG A 52 9.72 5.01 40.91
CA ARG A 52 9.28 6.40 40.69
C ARG A 52 10.32 7.03 39.76
N GLY A 53 9.91 7.91 38.85
CA GLY A 53 10.81 8.47 37.83
C GLY A 53 10.60 7.90 36.42
N THR A 54 11.62 8.02 35.57
CA THR A 54 11.56 7.75 34.13
C THR A 54 12.64 6.77 33.69
N LEU A 55 12.22 5.69 33.02
CA LEU A 55 13.09 4.78 32.31
C LEU A 55 13.17 5.22 30.84
N ASN A 56 14.38 5.35 30.31
CA ASN A 56 14.63 5.78 28.93
C ASN A 56 15.26 4.64 28.15
N VAL A 57 14.65 4.24 27.03
CA VAL A 57 15.22 3.27 26.09
C VAL A 57 15.80 4.06 24.93
N VAL A 58 17.13 4.09 24.83
CA VAL A 58 17.88 5.07 24.02
C VAL A 58 18.94 4.40 23.14
N GLY A 59 19.48 5.17 22.20
CA GLY A 59 20.50 4.71 21.25
C GLY A 59 19.91 4.18 19.94
N SER A 60 20.76 3.67 19.06
CA SER A 60 20.37 3.25 17.70
C SER A 60 20.36 1.73 17.48
N ASN A 61 20.94 0.94 18.38
CA ASN A 61 20.98 -0.52 18.26
C ASN A 61 19.63 -1.15 18.64
N SER A 62 19.36 -2.35 18.12
CA SER A 62 18.30 -3.21 18.67
C SER A 62 18.58 -3.50 20.14
N GLN A 63 17.54 -3.44 20.97
CA GLN A 63 17.61 -3.74 22.39
C GLN A 63 16.59 -4.80 22.75
N LYS A 64 16.92 -5.61 23.74
CA LYS A 64 16.04 -6.62 24.30
C LYS A 64 15.82 -6.39 25.79
N PHE A 65 14.55 -6.31 26.18
CA PHE A 65 14.13 -6.32 27.58
C PHE A 65 13.52 -7.68 27.89
N ASN A 66 14.08 -8.39 28.86
CA ASN A 66 13.71 -9.77 29.17
C ASN A 66 13.89 -10.09 30.66
N GLY A 67 13.70 -11.36 31.02
CA GLY A 67 13.99 -11.89 32.36
C GLY A 67 12.80 -12.65 32.93
N THR A 68 12.94 -13.13 34.16
CA THR A 68 11.91 -13.95 34.82
C THR A 68 10.96 -13.13 35.70
N SER A 69 11.22 -11.84 35.91
CA SER A 69 10.44 -10.96 36.78
C SER A 69 9.95 -9.73 36.02
N ILE A 70 8.72 -9.30 36.27
CA ILE A 70 8.07 -8.15 35.62
C ILE A 70 8.96 -6.91 35.67
N ILE A 71 9.02 -6.18 34.55
CA ILE A 71 9.72 -4.90 34.47
C ILE A 71 8.71 -3.80 34.78
N HIS A 72 8.85 -3.10 35.92
CA HIS A 72 7.96 -1.99 36.26
C HIS A 72 8.58 -0.63 35.89
N ALA A 73 7.94 0.12 35.01
CA ALA A 73 8.24 1.52 34.76
C ALA A 73 7.12 2.41 35.29
N ASN A 74 7.47 3.48 35.99
CA ASN A 74 6.49 4.53 36.26
C ASN A 74 6.25 5.32 34.97
N ASN A 75 7.26 6.07 34.52
CA ASN A 75 7.27 6.62 33.18
C ASN A 75 8.29 5.85 32.32
N LEU A 76 7.98 5.70 31.03
CA LEU A 76 8.84 5.08 30.04
C LEU A 76 8.96 6.00 28.83
N VAL A 77 10.17 6.20 28.34
CA VAL A 77 10.43 6.91 27.08
C VAL A 77 11.06 5.94 26.10
N ILE A 78 10.47 5.83 24.92
CA ILE A 78 11.05 5.10 23.79
C ILE A 78 11.64 6.13 22.83
N ASN A 79 12.98 6.16 22.78
CA ASN A 79 13.74 7.01 21.88
C ASN A 79 14.77 6.17 21.13
N LYS A 80 14.25 5.26 20.31
CA LYS A 80 14.99 4.45 19.35
C LYS A 80 15.04 5.20 18.03
N ALA A 81 16.13 5.93 17.80
CA ALA A 81 16.32 6.64 16.53
C ALA A 81 16.41 5.70 15.32
N SER A 82 16.73 4.42 15.57
CA SER A 82 16.72 3.30 14.61
C SER A 82 16.48 2.01 15.39
N ASN A 83 16.00 0.97 14.71
CA ASN A 83 15.61 -0.31 15.30
C ASN A 83 14.49 -0.19 16.36
N SER A 84 14.23 -1.28 17.07
CA SER A 84 13.14 -1.41 18.03
C SER A 84 13.62 -1.92 19.39
N LEU A 85 12.72 -1.88 20.36
CA LEU A 85 12.82 -2.64 21.60
C LEU A 85 12.06 -3.96 21.42
N GLN A 86 12.76 -5.09 21.49
CA GLN A 86 12.14 -6.40 21.64
C GLN A 86 11.83 -6.65 23.12
N LEU A 87 10.60 -7.05 23.43
CA LEU A 87 10.17 -7.34 24.79
C LEU A 87 9.80 -8.82 24.91
N ASP A 88 10.53 -9.56 25.75
CA ASP A 88 10.32 -10.98 26.08
C ASP A 88 9.95 -11.13 27.56
N ASN A 89 9.09 -10.25 28.06
CA ASN A 89 8.60 -10.20 29.45
C ASN A 89 7.41 -9.23 29.57
N GLU A 90 6.75 -9.17 30.72
CA GLU A 90 5.76 -8.13 31.00
C GLU A 90 6.47 -6.81 31.32
N LEU A 91 6.09 -5.74 30.61
CA LEU A 91 6.49 -4.36 30.89
C LEU A 91 5.30 -3.58 31.43
N GLN A 92 5.26 -3.33 32.73
CA GLN A 92 4.20 -2.56 33.38
C GLN A 92 4.49 -1.06 33.35
N ILE A 93 3.51 -0.27 32.92
CA ILE A 93 3.53 1.20 32.89
C ILE A 93 2.47 1.73 33.86
N ALA A 94 2.91 2.47 34.88
CA ALA A 94 2.01 3.09 35.87
C ALA A 94 1.65 4.55 35.55
N GLY A 95 2.52 5.26 34.84
CA GLY A 95 2.40 6.67 34.48
C GLY A 95 2.28 6.84 32.96
N VAL A 96 3.29 7.43 32.33
CA VAL A 96 3.25 7.77 30.90
C VAL A 96 4.27 6.96 30.11
N LEU A 97 3.83 6.32 29.02
CA LEU A 97 4.69 5.86 27.93
C LEU A 97 4.82 6.96 26.87
N ASN A 98 5.99 7.57 26.73
CA ASN A 98 6.24 8.57 25.70
C ASN A 98 7.04 7.98 24.54
N PHE A 99 6.41 7.88 23.37
CA PHE A 99 7.08 7.58 22.12
C PHE A 99 7.73 8.85 21.57
N THR A 100 9.04 8.96 21.74
CA THR A 100 9.83 9.95 20.98
C THR A 100 10.09 9.42 19.58
N LYS A 101 10.61 8.19 19.47
CA LYS A 101 10.82 7.43 18.22
C LYS A 101 10.94 5.93 18.46
N GLY A 102 10.43 5.13 17.53
CA GLY A 102 10.65 3.69 17.41
C GLY A 102 9.59 2.81 18.05
N LEU A 103 9.72 1.50 17.80
CA LEU A 103 8.71 0.49 18.11
C LEU A 103 9.06 -0.30 19.37
N ILE A 104 8.03 -0.76 20.08
CA ILE A 104 8.13 -1.89 21.02
C ILE A 104 7.53 -3.11 20.31
N LEU A 105 8.27 -4.21 20.22
CA LEU A 105 7.84 -5.46 19.64
C LEU A 105 7.53 -6.47 20.75
N THR A 106 6.38 -7.12 20.68
CA THR A 106 5.97 -8.22 21.59
C THR A 106 5.42 -9.40 20.81
N ASP A 107 5.53 -10.61 21.36
CA ASP A 107 5.02 -11.81 20.69
C ASP A 107 3.48 -11.86 20.71
N ARG A 108 2.88 -12.01 19.54
CA ARG A 108 1.42 -12.18 19.36
C ARG A 108 0.95 -13.61 19.67
N VAL A 109 1.87 -14.56 19.85
CA VAL A 109 1.59 -15.94 20.25
C VAL A 109 1.61 -16.07 21.79
N ASP A 110 2.64 -15.55 22.46
CA ASP A 110 2.72 -15.52 23.93
C ASP A 110 2.03 -14.26 24.52
N ILE A 111 0.70 -14.25 24.45
CA ILE A 111 -0.13 -13.11 24.90
C ILE A 111 -0.22 -12.94 26.43
N ASP A 112 0.32 -13.90 27.18
CA ASP A 112 0.16 -14.01 28.63
C ASP A 112 1.42 -13.66 29.42
N THR A 113 2.58 -13.63 28.77
CA THR A 113 3.85 -13.27 29.44
C THR A 113 4.65 -12.18 28.72
N GLU A 114 4.42 -11.94 27.43
CA GLU A 114 5.15 -10.94 26.64
C GLU A 114 4.24 -9.81 26.16
N PHE A 115 4.02 -8.81 27.00
CA PHE A 115 3.14 -7.69 26.66
C PHE A 115 3.49 -6.41 27.42
N VAL A 116 3.09 -5.28 26.86
CA VAL A 116 3.11 -4.00 27.57
C VAL A 116 1.80 -3.84 28.33
N ASN A 117 1.86 -3.65 29.64
CA ASN A 117 0.70 -3.51 30.51
C ASN A 117 0.54 -2.07 31.01
N PHE A 118 -0.52 -1.39 30.61
CA PHE A 118 -0.91 -0.09 31.13
C PHE A 118 -1.81 -0.27 32.35
N LEU A 119 -1.38 0.21 33.51
CA LEU A 119 -2.16 0.18 34.74
C LEU A 119 -3.27 1.25 34.75
N ASP A 120 -4.08 1.29 35.81
CA ASP A 120 -5.11 2.32 35.98
C ASP A 120 -4.49 3.71 36.04
N GLY A 121 -5.06 4.69 35.32
CA GLY A 121 -4.49 6.02 35.14
C GLY A 121 -3.30 6.12 34.18
N ALA A 122 -2.74 5.01 33.68
CA ALA A 122 -1.60 5.05 32.77
C ALA A 122 -2.00 5.54 31.37
N THR A 123 -1.12 6.29 30.72
CA THR A 123 -1.35 6.91 29.41
C THR A 123 -0.15 6.77 28.49
N TYR A 124 -0.29 7.17 27.24
CA TYR A 124 0.84 7.31 26.32
C TYR A 124 0.73 8.58 25.48
N THR A 125 1.86 8.99 24.90
CA THR A 125 1.96 10.11 23.97
C THR A 125 2.89 9.77 22.81
N GLY A 126 2.73 10.46 21.67
CA GLY A 126 3.68 10.38 20.55
C GLY A 126 3.53 9.15 19.63
N ALA A 127 2.44 8.40 19.75
CA ALA A 127 2.21 7.25 18.88
C ALA A 127 2.05 7.69 17.41
N SER A 128 2.66 6.95 16.48
CA SER A 128 2.64 7.20 15.04
C SER A 128 2.95 5.91 14.26
N ASN A 129 2.85 5.98 12.92
CA ASN A 129 3.27 4.91 12.02
C ASN A 129 4.71 4.43 12.25
N THR A 130 5.59 5.30 12.78
CA THR A 130 6.98 4.94 13.10
C THR A 130 7.23 4.76 14.59
N SER A 131 6.21 4.86 15.44
CA SER A 131 6.36 4.76 16.90
C SER A 131 5.08 4.26 17.54
N HIS A 132 4.98 2.95 17.75
CA HIS A 132 3.82 2.30 18.33
C HIS A 132 4.26 0.96 18.94
N ILE A 133 3.31 0.22 19.51
CA ILE A 133 3.55 -1.15 19.95
C ILE A 133 3.06 -2.07 18.85
N ASP A 134 4.00 -2.82 18.31
CA ASP A 134 3.74 -3.88 17.36
C ASP A 134 3.65 -5.19 18.15
N GLY A 135 2.42 -5.60 18.45
CA GLY A 135 2.12 -6.77 19.25
C GLY A 135 1.12 -6.51 20.38
N VAL A 136 1.21 -7.32 21.42
CA VAL A 136 0.26 -7.43 22.53
C VAL A 136 0.42 -6.29 23.54
N ILE A 137 -0.72 -5.66 23.83
CA ILE A 137 -0.87 -4.63 24.86
C ILE A 137 -1.99 -5.04 25.81
N ARG A 138 -1.81 -4.87 27.11
CA ARG A 138 -2.85 -5.03 28.13
C ARG A 138 -3.19 -3.68 28.76
N LYS A 139 -4.46 -3.44 29.01
CA LYS A 139 -4.96 -2.38 29.89
C LYS A 139 -5.58 -3.05 31.11
N THR A 140 -5.00 -2.79 32.28
CA THR A 140 -5.56 -3.15 33.60
C THR A 140 -6.17 -1.91 34.23
N GLY A 141 -7.46 -1.97 34.60
CA GLY A 141 -8.13 -0.88 35.32
C GLY A 141 -9.49 -0.49 34.75
N LYS A 142 -10.04 0.62 35.27
CA LYS A 142 -11.39 1.10 34.96
C LYS A 142 -11.45 2.13 33.84
N ASP A 143 -10.34 2.80 33.58
CA ASP A 143 -10.31 3.94 32.66
C ASP A 143 -10.53 3.54 31.20
N ALA A 144 -11.08 4.48 30.41
CA ALA A 144 -11.08 4.38 28.96
C ALA A 144 -9.64 4.37 28.44
N PHE A 145 -9.39 3.63 27.34
CA PHE A 145 -8.05 3.51 26.79
C PHE A 145 -8.07 3.25 25.29
N VAL A 146 -7.17 3.92 24.57
CA VAL A 146 -6.94 3.70 23.14
C VAL A 146 -5.61 3.00 22.98
N PHE A 147 -5.61 1.71 22.65
CA PHE A 147 -4.39 0.93 22.52
C PHE A 147 -3.53 1.45 21.34
N PRO A 148 -2.26 1.83 21.55
CA PRO A 148 -1.35 2.26 20.48
C PRO A 148 -0.78 1.07 19.70
N THR A 149 -1.68 0.21 19.21
CA THR A 149 -1.35 -0.99 18.43
C THR A 149 -0.98 -0.63 17.00
N GLY A 150 -0.10 -1.44 16.41
CA GLY A 150 0.19 -1.39 14.99
C GLY A 150 0.84 -2.68 14.50
N ASP A 151 1.14 -2.71 13.21
CA ASP A 151 1.81 -3.82 12.53
C ASP A 151 2.86 -3.21 11.59
N ASN A 152 4.13 -3.55 11.80
CA ASN A 152 5.28 -3.00 11.12
C ASN A 152 5.35 -1.46 11.18
N THR A 153 4.85 -0.79 10.13
CA THR A 153 4.93 0.67 9.97
C THR A 153 3.57 1.34 10.01
N LEU A 154 2.54 0.60 10.43
CA LEU A 154 1.16 1.08 10.41
C LEU A 154 0.60 1.13 11.82
N LEU A 155 0.36 2.35 12.31
CA LEU A 155 -0.42 2.54 13.51
C LEU A 155 -1.89 2.31 13.20
N ARG A 156 -2.51 1.44 13.99
CA ARG A 156 -3.93 1.15 13.95
C ARG A 156 -4.45 0.87 15.33
N THR A 157 -5.08 1.88 15.90
CA THR A 157 -5.58 1.82 17.27
C THR A 157 -6.92 1.11 17.35
N ILE A 158 -7.09 0.36 18.43
CA ILE A 158 -8.38 -0.06 18.96
C ILE A 158 -8.59 0.64 20.30
N GLY A 159 -9.81 1.04 20.64
CA GLY A 159 -10.12 1.74 21.88
C GLY A 159 -11.28 1.10 22.62
N ILE A 160 -11.29 1.27 23.93
CA ILE A 160 -12.38 0.90 24.83
C ILE A 160 -12.81 2.14 25.63
N LEU A 161 -14.10 2.30 25.88
CA LEU A 161 -14.56 3.25 26.89
C LEU A 161 -14.41 2.68 28.31
N ALA A 162 -14.60 3.54 29.30
CA ALA A 162 -14.39 3.20 30.70
C ALA A 162 -15.21 1.96 31.11
N SER A 163 -14.53 0.99 31.69
CA SER A 163 -15.10 -0.30 32.08
C SER A 163 -15.74 -0.27 33.48
N GLY A 164 -15.42 0.75 34.28
CA GLY A 164 -16.01 1.03 35.58
C GLY A 164 -15.49 0.17 36.74
N ALA A 165 -14.62 -0.81 36.51
CA ALA A 165 -14.06 -1.66 37.55
C ALA A 165 -12.54 -1.82 37.43
N ASP A 166 -11.84 -1.64 38.56
CA ASP A 166 -10.37 -1.60 38.64
C ASP A 166 -9.72 -2.96 38.35
N THR A 167 -10.50 -4.04 38.35
CA THR A 167 -10.04 -5.42 38.12
C THR A 167 -10.14 -5.88 36.66
N ASN A 168 -10.63 -5.03 35.75
CA ASN A 168 -10.79 -5.43 34.35
C ASN A 168 -9.44 -5.44 33.62
N HIS A 169 -9.21 -6.50 32.85
CA HIS A 169 -8.05 -6.62 31.96
C HIS A 169 -8.53 -6.81 30.52
N PHE A 170 -8.13 -5.90 29.64
CA PHE A 170 -8.35 -6.01 28.20
C PHE A 170 -7.00 -6.10 27.49
N THR A 171 -6.83 -7.13 26.67
CA THR A 171 -5.62 -7.38 25.90
C THR A 171 -5.93 -7.16 24.42
N ALA A 172 -5.13 -6.35 23.73
CA ALA A 172 -5.34 -6.02 22.34
C ALA A 172 -4.05 -6.05 21.50
N TYR A 173 -4.21 -6.36 20.22
CA TYR A 173 -3.19 -6.21 19.18
C TYR A 173 -3.86 -6.02 17.81
N TYR A 174 -3.07 -5.58 16.83
CA TYR A 174 -3.52 -5.32 15.46
C TYR A 174 -2.77 -6.22 14.47
N ILE A 175 -3.42 -6.57 13.36
CA ILE A 175 -2.85 -7.33 12.26
C ILE A 175 -3.26 -6.66 10.94
N GLU A 176 -2.26 -6.29 10.12
CA GLU A 176 -2.47 -5.86 8.73
C GLU A 176 -2.46 -7.08 7.81
N ASP A 177 -3.53 -7.88 7.84
CA ASP A 177 -3.68 -9.02 6.96
C ASP A 177 -5.16 -9.31 6.68
N ASN A 178 -5.41 -10.07 5.62
CA ASN A 178 -6.74 -10.59 5.32
C ASN A 178 -7.14 -11.63 6.38
N PRO A 179 -8.27 -11.45 7.07
CA PRO A 179 -8.69 -12.39 8.11
C PRO A 179 -9.13 -13.77 7.58
N ASP A 180 -9.32 -13.98 6.27
CA ASP A 180 -9.88 -15.22 5.69
C ASP A 180 -9.16 -16.52 6.11
N GLY A 181 -7.87 -16.46 6.46
CA GLY A 181 -7.10 -17.62 6.92
C GLY A 181 -7.59 -18.21 8.26
N LEU A 182 -8.22 -17.40 9.11
CA LEU A 182 -8.71 -17.80 10.45
C LEU A 182 -10.20 -17.46 10.66
N TYR A 183 -10.67 -16.38 10.06
CA TYR A 183 -11.99 -15.78 10.24
C TYR A 183 -12.60 -15.43 8.88
N SER A 184 -13.12 -16.46 8.20
CA SER A 184 -13.68 -16.34 6.85
C SER A 184 -14.65 -15.17 6.71
N ARG A 185 -14.34 -14.24 5.80
CA ARG A 185 -15.18 -13.08 5.49
C ARG A 185 -16.43 -13.46 4.72
N ALA A 186 -16.52 -14.69 4.20
CA ALA A 186 -17.73 -15.24 3.62
C ALA A 186 -18.77 -15.67 4.68
N SER A 187 -18.33 -15.89 5.92
CA SER A 187 -19.20 -16.24 7.03
C SER A 187 -19.76 -14.97 7.68
N LEU A 188 -20.85 -14.44 7.13
CA LEU A 188 -21.49 -13.21 7.60
C LEU A 188 -22.87 -13.47 8.23
N ALA A 189 -23.18 -12.77 9.32
CA ALA A 189 -24.53 -12.68 9.84
C ALA A 189 -25.41 -11.76 8.98
N ALA A 190 -26.73 -11.97 9.04
CA ALA A 190 -27.69 -11.12 8.34
C ALA A 190 -27.52 -9.64 8.74
N GLY A 191 -27.52 -8.75 7.76
CA GLY A 191 -27.34 -7.31 7.94
C GLY A 191 -25.90 -6.82 7.76
N LEU A 192 -24.92 -7.72 7.58
CA LEU A 192 -23.60 -7.38 7.03
C LEU A 192 -23.55 -7.73 5.54
N ASP A 193 -23.01 -6.83 4.74
CA ASP A 193 -22.72 -7.05 3.32
C ASP A 193 -21.30 -7.63 3.15
N HIS A 194 -20.32 -7.01 3.80
CA HIS A 194 -18.93 -7.45 3.80
C HIS A 194 -18.15 -6.91 5.02
N VAL A 195 -16.94 -7.45 5.22
CA VAL A 195 -15.96 -7.00 6.23
C VAL A 195 -14.59 -6.77 5.58
N SER A 196 -13.74 -5.96 6.21
CA SER A 196 -12.43 -5.56 5.66
C SER A 196 -11.58 -6.77 5.28
N ALA A 197 -10.91 -6.67 4.13
CA ALA A 197 -9.97 -7.66 3.63
C ALA A 197 -8.51 -7.35 3.99
N CYS A 198 -8.25 -6.23 4.64
CA CYS A 198 -6.90 -5.70 4.78
C CYS A 198 -6.40 -5.68 6.21
N GLU A 199 -7.31 -5.74 7.18
CA GLU A 199 -6.91 -5.66 8.57
C GLU A 199 -7.95 -6.22 9.54
N TYR A 200 -7.47 -6.57 10.72
CA TYR A 200 -8.30 -6.87 11.88
C TYR A 200 -7.53 -6.59 13.17
N TRP A 201 -8.27 -6.41 14.25
CA TRP A 201 -7.76 -6.32 15.61
C TRP A 201 -8.21 -7.55 16.39
N THR A 202 -7.45 -7.92 17.40
CA THR A 202 -7.94 -8.79 18.46
C THR A 202 -8.12 -7.94 19.71
N LEU A 203 -9.27 -8.08 20.37
CA LEU A 203 -9.54 -7.52 21.69
C LEU A 203 -10.12 -8.61 22.59
N ASN A 204 -9.29 -9.12 23.49
CA ASN A 204 -9.67 -10.13 24.48
C ASN A 204 -9.93 -9.49 25.84
N ARG A 205 -10.98 -9.95 26.52
CA ARG A 205 -11.16 -9.66 27.95
C ARG A 205 -10.52 -10.78 28.76
N THR A 206 -9.33 -10.51 29.31
CA THR A 206 -8.52 -11.48 30.06
C THR A 206 -8.74 -11.40 31.57
N GLY A 207 -9.52 -10.42 32.04
CA GLY A 207 -9.88 -10.26 33.45
C GLY A 207 -11.15 -9.42 33.62
N GLY A 208 -11.96 -9.77 34.62
CA GLY A 208 -13.22 -9.09 34.92
C GLY A 208 -14.39 -9.48 33.99
N ASN A 209 -15.50 -8.75 34.10
CA ASN A 209 -16.76 -9.08 33.43
C ASN A 209 -17.46 -7.88 32.74
N SER A 210 -16.80 -6.72 32.64
CA SER A 210 -17.40 -5.56 31.98
C SER A 210 -17.59 -5.77 30.47
N GLU A 211 -18.64 -5.14 29.96
CA GLU A 211 -18.95 -4.96 28.54
C GLU A 211 -18.71 -3.47 28.20
N VAL A 212 -17.92 -3.18 27.17
CA VAL A 212 -17.48 -1.81 26.85
C VAL A 212 -17.74 -1.49 25.38
N PRO A 213 -18.05 -0.24 25.01
CA PRO A 213 -17.99 0.19 23.62
C PRO A 213 -16.57 0.10 23.07
N VAL A 214 -16.44 -0.34 21.82
CA VAL A 214 -15.16 -0.53 21.12
C VAL A 214 -15.03 0.47 19.99
N THR A 215 -13.88 1.10 19.86
CA THR A 215 -13.57 2.05 18.79
C THR A 215 -12.45 1.51 17.90
N LEU A 216 -12.66 1.43 16.59
CA LEU A 216 -11.63 1.05 15.62
C LEU A 216 -11.17 2.30 14.86
N SER A 217 -9.87 2.46 14.64
CA SER A 217 -9.36 3.47 13.72
C SER A 217 -9.24 2.93 12.29
N TRP A 218 -9.30 3.81 11.30
CA TRP A 218 -8.93 3.49 9.93
C TRP A 218 -7.99 4.54 9.34
N ALA A 219 -7.27 4.18 8.29
CA ALA A 219 -6.58 5.10 7.40
C ALA A 219 -6.74 4.68 5.93
N SER A 220 -6.00 5.31 5.02
CA SER A 220 -6.22 5.15 3.57
C SER A 220 -6.03 3.71 3.06
N ASN A 221 -5.29 2.86 3.78
CA ASN A 221 -5.10 1.44 3.46
C ASN A 221 -6.07 0.49 4.20
N SER A 222 -7.07 1.00 4.92
CA SER A 222 -8.01 0.18 5.72
C SER A 222 -9.11 -0.52 4.94
N CYS A 223 -9.20 -0.27 3.63
CA CYS A 223 -10.03 -0.99 2.66
C CYS A 223 -11.55 -0.93 2.92
N GLY A 224 -12.33 -0.41 1.97
CA GLY A 224 -13.80 -0.36 2.08
C GLY A 224 -14.29 0.70 3.07
N VAL A 225 -13.67 1.88 3.07
CA VAL A 225 -14.11 3.03 3.89
C VAL A 225 -14.37 4.24 2.99
N ASP A 226 -15.53 4.26 2.35
CA ASP A 226 -16.01 5.29 1.43
C ASP A 226 -17.23 6.03 1.98
N TYR A 227 -18.18 5.30 2.56
CA TYR A 227 -19.43 5.82 3.10
C TYR A 227 -19.57 5.51 4.58
N LEU A 228 -19.33 6.53 5.40
CA LEU A 228 -19.18 6.40 6.86
C LEU A 228 -20.47 6.02 7.60
N CYS A 229 -21.65 6.29 7.03
CA CYS A 229 -22.92 5.93 7.69
C CYS A 229 -23.22 4.43 7.60
N ASP A 230 -22.72 3.75 6.57
CA ASP A 230 -22.95 2.30 6.41
C ASP A 230 -21.78 1.49 6.98
N LEU A 231 -20.72 2.15 7.44
CA LEU A 231 -19.59 1.52 8.12
C LEU A 231 -20.02 1.02 9.50
N VAL A 232 -19.61 -0.17 9.90
CA VAL A 232 -19.93 -0.77 11.20
C VAL A 232 -18.70 -1.43 11.81
N VAL A 233 -18.65 -1.46 13.13
CA VAL A 233 -17.73 -2.34 13.86
C VAL A 233 -18.24 -3.77 13.70
N SER A 234 -17.41 -4.67 13.19
CA SER A 234 -17.75 -6.09 13.01
C SER A 234 -16.92 -6.95 13.95
N GLN A 235 -17.55 -7.99 14.52
CA GLN A 235 -16.98 -8.87 15.54
C GLN A 235 -17.19 -10.33 15.16
N TRP A 236 -16.15 -11.15 15.29
CA TRP A 236 -16.24 -12.59 15.03
C TRP A 236 -16.81 -13.34 16.24
N ASP A 237 -17.99 -13.94 16.10
CA ASP A 237 -18.69 -14.60 17.21
C ASP A 237 -18.18 -16.03 17.54
N GLY A 238 -17.16 -16.50 16.82
CA GLY A 238 -16.65 -17.86 16.86
C GLY A 238 -16.98 -18.67 15.59
N ASN A 239 -18.02 -18.27 14.85
CA ASN A 239 -18.45 -18.94 13.62
C ASN A 239 -18.63 -17.99 12.42
N LYS A 240 -18.99 -16.73 12.67
CA LYS A 240 -19.27 -15.72 11.66
C LYS A 240 -19.03 -14.31 12.17
N TRP A 241 -18.86 -13.38 11.23
CA TRP A 241 -18.84 -11.96 11.52
C TRP A 241 -20.25 -11.45 11.82
N THR A 242 -20.37 -10.67 12.89
CA THR A 242 -21.61 -10.03 13.35
C THR A 242 -21.39 -8.53 13.49
N SER A 243 -22.42 -7.74 13.23
CA SER A 243 -22.33 -6.28 13.37
C SER A 243 -22.50 -5.88 14.84
N ALA A 244 -21.52 -5.17 15.38
CA ALA A 244 -21.62 -4.37 16.60
C ALA A 244 -22.10 -2.93 16.31
N GLY A 245 -22.42 -2.65 15.04
CA GLY A 245 -23.07 -1.43 14.56
C GLY A 245 -22.18 -0.20 14.50
N ASN A 246 -22.81 0.97 14.38
CA ASN A 246 -22.19 2.27 14.18
C ASN A 246 -22.74 3.28 15.19
N GLY A 247 -21.95 3.60 16.21
CA GLY A 247 -22.28 4.59 17.23
C GLY A 247 -21.80 6.00 16.90
N GLY A 248 -21.20 6.20 15.73
CA GLY A 248 -20.63 7.46 15.28
C GLY A 248 -19.24 7.26 14.69
N ALA A 249 -19.09 7.69 13.44
CA ALA A 249 -17.80 7.82 12.78
C ALA A 249 -17.27 9.26 12.94
N THR A 250 -15.97 9.41 13.16
CA THR A 250 -15.28 10.71 13.16
C THR A 250 -14.14 10.68 12.15
N GLY A 251 -13.86 11.80 11.48
CA GLY A 251 -12.81 11.88 10.46
C GLY A 251 -13.36 11.93 9.04
N THR A 252 -12.61 11.37 8.09
CA THR A 252 -12.90 11.34 6.65
C THR A 252 -12.77 9.93 6.11
N ALA A 253 -13.21 9.67 4.87
CA ALA A 253 -12.97 8.39 4.20
C ALA A 253 -11.48 7.96 4.24
N MET A 254 -10.53 8.90 4.21
CA MET A 254 -9.09 8.59 4.22
C MET A 254 -8.53 8.27 5.61
N SER A 255 -9.17 8.70 6.70
CA SER A 255 -8.71 8.42 8.07
C SER A 255 -9.72 8.85 9.11
N GLY A 256 -9.88 8.05 10.16
CA GLY A 256 -10.81 8.36 11.24
C GLY A 256 -10.98 7.25 12.26
N THR A 257 -12.06 7.34 13.04
CA THR A 257 -12.42 6.32 14.04
C THR A 257 -13.91 6.04 14.05
N LEU A 258 -14.28 4.79 14.32
CA LEU A 258 -15.64 4.31 14.39
C LEU A 258 -15.86 3.60 15.73
N ILE A 259 -16.87 4.03 16.48
CA ILE A 259 -17.29 3.35 17.72
C ILE A 259 -18.46 2.41 17.47
N SER A 260 -18.48 1.26 18.16
CA SER A 260 -19.60 0.33 18.17
C SER A 260 -20.86 1.02 18.71
N GLY A 261 -22.02 0.72 18.14
CA GLY A 261 -23.22 1.47 18.46
C GLY A 261 -24.38 1.30 17.51
N LYS A 262 -25.28 2.29 17.52
CA LYS A 262 -26.50 2.30 16.73
C LYS A 262 -26.75 3.68 16.14
N ASP A 263 -27.44 3.68 14.99
CA ASP A 263 -28.03 4.86 14.35
C ASP A 263 -27.01 6.00 14.10
N CYS A 264 -25.74 5.65 13.83
CA CYS A 264 -24.63 6.57 13.54
C CYS A 264 -24.38 7.65 14.60
N SER A 265 -24.87 7.46 15.83
CA SER A 265 -24.87 8.54 16.83
C SER A 265 -24.92 8.09 18.30
N ALA A 266 -25.16 6.81 18.58
CA ALA A 266 -25.25 6.29 19.94
C ALA A 266 -24.33 5.09 20.13
N SER A 267 -23.28 5.23 20.96
CA SER A 267 -22.39 4.12 21.28
C SER A 267 -23.06 3.02 22.10
N THR A 268 -22.74 1.75 21.85
CA THR A 268 -23.22 0.60 22.62
C THR A 268 -22.08 -0.32 23.02
N SER A 269 -22.21 -0.95 24.19
CA SER A 269 -21.24 -1.95 24.66
C SER A 269 -21.30 -3.22 23.83
N VAL A 270 -20.14 -3.80 23.56
CA VAL A 270 -20.02 -5.10 22.91
C VAL A 270 -19.99 -6.22 23.96
N LYS A 271 -20.52 -7.39 23.57
CA LYS A 271 -20.53 -8.60 24.42
C LYS A 271 -19.47 -9.61 24.03
N GLY A 272 -19.18 -9.68 22.72
CA GLY A 272 -18.16 -10.56 22.17
C GLY A 272 -16.76 -10.00 22.43
N PHE A 273 -15.77 -10.88 22.54
CA PHE A 273 -14.35 -10.52 22.59
C PHE A 273 -13.60 -11.50 21.70
N GLY A 274 -12.48 -11.07 21.13
CA GLY A 274 -11.77 -11.77 20.07
C GLY A 274 -11.54 -10.86 18.87
N PRO A 275 -11.69 -11.37 17.63
CA PRO A 275 -11.43 -10.60 16.42
C PRO A 275 -12.49 -9.51 16.16
N TYR A 276 -12.00 -8.35 15.77
CA TYR A 276 -12.75 -7.18 15.34
C TYR A 276 -12.21 -6.67 14.01
N THR A 277 -13.09 -6.16 13.14
CA THR A 277 -12.69 -5.47 11.92
C THR A 277 -13.75 -4.45 11.51
N LEU A 278 -13.46 -3.64 10.51
CA LEU A 278 -14.44 -2.78 9.87
C LEU A 278 -15.34 -3.63 8.96
N GLY A 279 -16.61 -3.29 8.86
CA GLY A 279 -17.48 -3.86 7.83
C GLY A 279 -18.49 -2.85 7.35
N SER A 280 -19.31 -3.27 6.39
CA SER A 280 -20.41 -2.47 5.90
C SER A 280 -21.70 -3.25 5.81
N ILE A 281 -22.81 -2.52 5.94
CA ILE A 281 -24.17 -3.06 5.82
C ILE A 281 -24.74 -2.93 4.40
N SER A 282 -23.99 -2.31 3.49
CA SER A 282 -24.40 -2.12 2.10
C SER A 282 -23.20 -2.32 1.16
N SER A 283 -23.50 -2.38 -0.14
CA SER A 283 -22.47 -2.44 -1.18
C SER A 283 -21.72 -1.12 -1.37
N PHE A 284 -22.16 -0.03 -0.71
CA PHE A 284 -21.45 1.26 -0.70
C PHE A 284 -20.31 1.21 0.31
N ASN A 285 -19.24 0.49 -0.04
CA ASN A 285 -17.90 0.46 0.59
C ASN A 285 -17.08 -0.68 -0.08
N PRO A 286 -17.09 -0.81 -1.42
CA PRO A 286 -16.51 -2.00 -2.06
C PRO A 286 -15.06 -2.17 -1.63
N LEU A 287 -14.71 -3.38 -1.20
CA LEU A 287 -13.34 -3.69 -0.83
C LEU A 287 -12.43 -3.45 -2.05
N PRO A 288 -11.27 -2.81 -1.85
CA PRO A 288 -10.38 -2.50 -2.95
C PRO A 288 -9.85 -3.78 -3.58
N ILE A 289 -9.67 -3.69 -4.88
CA ILE A 289 -8.94 -4.66 -5.68
C ILE A 289 -7.45 -4.46 -5.42
N THR A 290 -6.75 -5.54 -5.05
CA THR A 290 -5.31 -5.46 -4.77
C THR A 290 -4.53 -5.74 -6.04
N LEU A 291 -4.14 -4.66 -6.73
CA LEU A 291 -3.18 -4.72 -7.83
C LEU A 291 -1.79 -5.09 -7.28
N VAL A 292 -1.26 -6.24 -7.71
CA VAL A 292 0.04 -6.76 -7.25
C VAL A 292 1.19 -6.11 -8.01
N SER A 293 1.04 -5.97 -9.33
CA SER A 293 2.05 -5.36 -10.19
C SER A 293 1.43 -4.82 -11.47
N PHE A 294 2.05 -3.80 -12.05
CA PHE A 294 1.82 -3.34 -13.41
C PHE A 294 3.18 -3.05 -14.04
N GLU A 295 3.44 -3.64 -15.20
CA GLU A 295 4.71 -3.54 -15.91
C GLU A 295 4.48 -3.15 -17.36
N ALA A 296 5.33 -2.28 -17.87
CA ALA A 296 5.37 -1.89 -19.27
C ALA A 296 6.79 -2.07 -19.81
N GLN A 297 6.93 -2.76 -20.94
CA GLN A 297 8.23 -3.07 -21.53
C GLN A 297 8.19 -3.06 -23.06
N VAL A 298 9.28 -2.64 -23.69
CA VAL A 298 9.41 -2.65 -25.15
C VAL A 298 9.45 -4.10 -25.65
N CYS A 299 8.57 -4.45 -26.60
CA CYS A 299 8.52 -5.76 -27.22
C CYS A 299 8.44 -5.63 -28.75
N GLY A 300 9.60 -5.61 -29.41
CA GLY A 300 9.70 -5.37 -30.84
C GLY A 300 9.34 -3.93 -31.20
N ASN A 301 8.30 -3.74 -32.02
CA ASN A 301 7.82 -2.42 -32.45
C ASN A 301 6.64 -1.89 -31.60
N SER A 302 6.37 -2.53 -30.46
CA SER A 302 5.25 -2.23 -29.58
C SER A 302 5.71 -2.14 -28.13
N VAL A 303 4.83 -1.70 -27.24
CA VAL A 303 5.02 -1.81 -25.78
C VAL A 303 4.06 -2.87 -25.24
N CYS A 304 4.60 -3.90 -24.60
CA CYS A 304 3.85 -4.95 -23.95
C CYS A 304 3.57 -4.54 -22.51
N LEU A 305 2.31 -4.63 -22.12
CA LEU A 305 1.82 -4.27 -20.80
C LEU A 305 1.27 -5.51 -20.13
N SER A 306 1.62 -5.72 -18.86
CA SER A 306 1.13 -6.85 -18.06
C SER A 306 0.88 -6.43 -16.64
N TRP A 307 -0.14 -7.01 -16.02
CA TRP A 307 -0.44 -6.80 -14.61
C TRP A 307 -1.01 -8.05 -13.97
N GLN A 308 -0.95 -8.03 -12.65
CA GLN A 308 -1.45 -9.09 -11.81
C GLN A 308 -2.35 -8.50 -10.72
N THR A 309 -3.52 -9.11 -10.52
CA THR A 309 -4.40 -8.83 -9.39
C THR A 309 -4.36 -10.01 -8.42
N ALA A 310 -4.30 -9.75 -7.11
CA ALA A 310 -4.38 -10.80 -6.10
C ALA A 310 -5.84 -11.27 -5.91
N SER A 311 -6.78 -10.34 -6.03
CA SER A 311 -8.22 -10.52 -5.96
C SER A 311 -8.93 -9.41 -6.73
N GLU A 312 -10.15 -9.66 -7.19
CA GLU A 312 -11.03 -8.68 -7.86
C GLU A 312 -12.41 -8.74 -7.22
N PHE A 313 -13.10 -7.60 -7.05
CA PHE A 313 -14.40 -7.60 -6.34
C PHE A 313 -15.57 -6.85 -6.97
N ASN A 314 -15.48 -5.98 -7.96
CA ASN A 314 -16.68 -5.63 -8.73
C ASN A 314 -16.19 -5.09 -10.07
N ASN A 315 -15.13 -5.74 -10.53
CA ASN A 315 -14.27 -5.25 -11.58
C ASN A 315 -14.95 -5.46 -12.92
N ASP A 316 -15.42 -4.38 -13.51
CA ASP A 316 -15.98 -4.46 -14.85
C ASP A 316 -14.82 -4.59 -15.85
N PHE A 317 -13.87 -3.66 -15.84
CA PHE A 317 -12.73 -3.66 -16.74
C PHE A 317 -11.57 -2.79 -16.25
N PHE A 318 -10.39 -3.05 -16.83
CA PHE A 318 -9.22 -2.20 -16.75
C PHE A 318 -9.08 -1.38 -18.04
N THR A 319 -8.96 -0.05 -17.92
CA THR A 319 -8.51 0.81 -19.01
C THR A 319 -7.01 1.03 -18.89
N VAL A 320 -6.27 0.63 -19.92
CA VAL A 320 -4.86 0.97 -20.05
C VAL A 320 -4.74 2.34 -20.69
N GLU A 321 -4.05 3.26 -20.02
CA GLU A 321 -3.85 4.63 -20.50
C GLU A 321 -2.37 4.91 -20.73
N LYS A 322 -2.06 5.73 -21.74
CA LYS A 322 -0.72 6.22 -22.05
C LYS A 322 -0.65 7.73 -22.14
N SER A 323 0.51 8.30 -21.85
CA SER A 323 0.78 9.74 -21.92
C SER A 323 2.24 10.00 -22.31
N ASP A 324 2.49 11.09 -23.02
CA ASP A 324 3.84 11.61 -23.34
C ASP A 324 4.30 12.71 -22.35
N ASP A 325 3.38 13.27 -21.56
CA ASP A 325 3.64 14.35 -20.61
C ASP A 325 3.23 14.03 -19.15
N ALA A 326 2.64 12.85 -18.92
CA ALA A 326 2.03 12.39 -17.66
C ALA A 326 0.85 13.24 -17.15
N LEU A 327 0.33 14.17 -17.97
CA LEU A 327 -0.79 15.05 -17.64
C LEU A 327 -2.02 14.71 -18.48
N ILE A 328 -1.84 14.52 -19.78
CA ILE A 328 -2.90 14.19 -20.73
C ILE A 328 -2.80 12.69 -21.06
N TRP A 329 -3.83 11.95 -20.69
CA TRP A 329 -3.89 10.51 -20.82
C TRP A 329 -4.78 10.10 -22.00
N LYS A 330 -4.29 9.18 -22.82
CA LYS A 330 -5.00 8.59 -23.96
C LYS A 330 -5.22 7.12 -23.69
N LYS A 331 -6.43 6.64 -23.99
CA LYS A 331 -6.75 5.22 -23.90
C LYS A 331 -5.94 4.40 -24.91
N VAL A 332 -5.39 3.28 -24.46
CA VAL A 332 -4.79 2.23 -25.29
C VAL A 332 -5.82 1.15 -25.56
N GLU A 333 -6.36 0.52 -24.50
CA GLU A 333 -7.27 -0.62 -24.61
C GLU A 333 -8.10 -0.76 -23.32
N ASP A 334 -9.32 -1.31 -23.43
CA ASP A 334 -10.09 -1.80 -22.29
C ASP A 334 -10.00 -3.33 -22.22
N VAL A 335 -9.63 -3.86 -21.06
CA VAL A 335 -9.51 -5.31 -20.82
C VAL A 335 -10.51 -5.70 -19.74
N MET A 336 -11.46 -6.56 -20.11
CA MET A 336 -12.50 -7.03 -19.19
C MET A 336 -11.88 -7.66 -17.93
N GLY A 337 -12.38 -7.23 -16.78
CA GLY A 337 -12.08 -7.83 -15.49
C GLY A 337 -12.77 -9.18 -15.33
N ALA A 338 -12.47 -9.87 -14.23
CA ALA A 338 -13.16 -11.11 -13.88
C ALA A 338 -14.51 -10.86 -13.18
N GLY A 339 -14.89 -9.60 -12.93
CA GLY A 339 -15.99 -9.24 -12.02
C GLY A 339 -15.59 -9.49 -10.57
N ASN A 340 -15.47 -10.76 -10.21
CA ASN A 340 -15.05 -11.23 -8.91
C ASN A 340 -13.99 -12.33 -9.04
N SER A 341 -12.89 -12.22 -8.30
CA SER A 341 -11.84 -13.24 -8.21
C SER A 341 -11.24 -13.25 -6.82
N HIS A 342 -11.02 -14.45 -6.28
CA HIS A 342 -10.27 -14.66 -5.03
C HIS A 342 -8.91 -15.33 -5.28
N THR A 343 -8.51 -15.43 -6.54
CA THR A 343 -7.24 -16.02 -6.97
C THR A 343 -6.46 -15.03 -7.80
N ILE A 344 -5.14 -15.20 -7.82
CA ILE A 344 -4.25 -14.41 -8.66
C ILE A 344 -4.67 -14.55 -10.13
N LEU A 345 -4.95 -13.41 -10.77
CA LEU A 345 -5.22 -13.34 -12.20
C LEU A 345 -4.14 -12.51 -12.91
N ASN A 346 -3.80 -12.93 -14.12
CA ASN A 346 -2.77 -12.30 -14.92
C ASN A 346 -3.39 -11.77 -16.21
N TYR A 347 -3.10 -10.51 -16.49
CA TYR A 347 -3.64 -9.79 -17.64
C TYR A 347 -2.48 -9.25 -18.48
N LYS A 348 -2.77 -9.03 -19.76
CA LYS A 348 -1.82 -8.43 -20.70
C LYS A 348 -2.53 -7.70 -21.81
N THR A 349 -1.89 -6.65 -22.31
CA THR A 349 -2.25 -5.99 -23.56
C THR A 349 -1.01 -5.46 -24.26
N ILE A 350 -1.18 -4.94 -25.48
CA ILE A 350 -0.08 -4.42 -26.31
C ILE A 350 -0.48 -3.05 -26.86
N ASP A 351 0.36 -2.06 -26.60
CA ASP A 351 0.33 -0.80 -27.32
C ASP A 351 1.10 -0.93 -28.63
N ASN A 352 0.38 -1.06 -29.75
CA ASN A 352 0.95 -1.18 -31.09
C ASN A 352 1.45 0.15 -31.68
N TYR A 353 1.17 1.27 -31.03
CA TYR A 353 1.51 2.61 -31.51
C TYR A 353 2.14 3.46 -30.40
N PRO A 354 3.24 3.01 -29.78
CA PRO A 354 3.88 3.75 -28.69
C PRO A 354 4.46 5.09 -29.19
N PHE A 355 4.50 6.10 -28.33
CA PHE A 355 5.16 7.36 -28.69
C PHE A 355 6.67 7.14 -28.82
N ALA A 356 7.29 7.85 -29.76
CA ALA A 356 8.75 7.85 -29.86
C ALA A 356 9.34 8.58 -28.65
N GLY A 357 10.33 7.98 -28.00
CA GLY A 357 10.94 8.53 -26.80
C GLY A 357 10.24 8.05 -25.53
N LEU A 358 10.09 8.93 -24.54
CA LEU A 358 9.54 8.56 -23.24
C LEU A 358 8.01 8.52 -23.31
N SER A 359 7.43 7.41 -22.89
CA SER A 359 5.99 7.22 -22.68
C SER A 359 5.74 6.79 -21.25
N TYR A 360 4.61 7.22 -20.71
CA TYR A 360 4.11 6.85 -19.39
C TYR A 360 2.84 6.01 -19.58
N TYR A 361 2.67 4.99 -18.76
CA TYR A 361 1.52 4.10 -18.77
C TYR A 361 0.94 3.97 -17.37
N ARG A 362 -0.37 3.83 -17.27
CA ARG A 362 -1.06 3.48 -16.02
C ARG A 362 -2.29 2.62 -16.32
N LEU A 363 -2.75 1.91 -15.31
CA LEU A 363 -4.05 1.26 -15.31
C LEU A 363 -5.06 2.15 -14.61
N LYS A 364 -6.27 2.17 -15.16
CA LYS A 364 -7.48 2.64 -14.51
C LYS A 364 -8.43 1.46 -14.40
N GLN A 365 -8.64 0.98 -13.19
CA GLN A 365 -9.59 -0.08 -12.92
C GLN A 365 -10.97 0.54 -12.71
N THR A 366 -12.00 0.03 -13.38
CA THR A 366 -13.38 0.55 -13.31
C THR A 366 -14.32 -0.54 -12.82
N ASP A 367 -15.10 -0.23 -11.80
CA ASP A 367 -16.10 -1.13 -11.24
C ASP A 367 -17.43 -1.05 -12.00
N PHE A 368 -18.33 -2.02 -11.82
CA PHE A 368 -19.66 -2.04 -12.47
C PHE A 368 -20.55 -0.83 -12.14
N ASN A 369 -20.26 -0.11 -11.06
CA ASN A 369 -20.96 1.12 -10.68
C ASN A 369 -20.32 2.40 -11.28
N GLY A 370 -19.22 2.27 -12.03
CA GLY A 370 -18.49 3.36 -12.68
C GLY A 370 -17.42 4.02 -11.81
N ASN A 371 -17.23 3.62 -10.55
CA ASN A 371 -16.11 4.07 -9.72
C ASN A 371 -14.79 3.52 -10.28
N PHE A 372 -13.69 4.22 -10.02
CA PHE A 372 -12.39 3.80 -10.53
C PHE A 372 -11.21 4.14 -9.63
N LEU A 373 -10.12 3.37 -9.79
CA LEU A 373 -8.85 3.55 -9.11
C LEU A 373 -7.68 3.44 -10.12
N TYR A 374 -6.60 4.19 -9.87
CA TYR A 374 -5.41 4.18 -10.73
C TYR A 374 -4.26 3.39 -10.11
N SER A 375 -3.45 2.72 -10.95
CA SER A 375 -2.17 2.15 -10.55
C SER A 375 -1.07 3.21 -10.37
N SER A 376 0.11 2.76 -9.93
CA SER A 376 1.36 3.50 -10.19
C SER A 376 1.58 3.71 -11.69
N VAL A 377 2.35 4.74 -12.02
CA VAL A 377 2.72 5.06 -13.41
C VAL A 377 4.04 4.37 -13.75
N GLU A 378 4.03 3.60 -14.83
CA GLU A 378 5.22 2.98 -15.40
C GLU A 378 5.73 3.79 -16.59
N SER A 379 7.04 3.95 -16.69
CA SER A 379 7.66 4.71 -17.80
C SER A 379 8.46 3.79 -18.71
N VAL A 380 8.29 3.96 -20.01
CA VAL A 380 8.99 3.21 -21.05
C VAL A 380 9.62 4.16 -22.04
N HIS A 381 10.91 4.00 -22.29
CA HIS A 381 11.59 4.73 -23.35
C HIS A 381 11.61 3.88 -24.63
N PHE A 382 10.68 4.17 -25.54
CA PHE A 382 10.56 3.47 -26.80
C PHE A 382 11.49 4.11 -27.85
N LYS A 383 12.64 3.46 -28.09
CA LYS A 383 13.53 3.81 -29.18
C LYS A 383 12.91 3.30 -30.47
N ASN A 384 12.46 4.22 -31.32
CA ASN A 384 11.92 3.88 -32.61
C ASN A 384 12.98 3.07 -33.40
N HIS A 385 12.77 1.77 -33.59
CA HIS A 385 13.61 0.94 -34.45
C HIS A 385 13.29 1.23 -35.92
N GLY A 386 13.62 2.45 -36.36
CA GLY A 386 13.60 2.83 -37.75
C GLY A 386 13.18 4.27 -37.99
N ASP A 387 14.16 5.12 -38.26
CA ASP A 387 14.10 5.95 -39.46
C ASP A 387 13.79 5.06 -40.68
N LYS A 388 12.53 4.69 -40.88
CA LYS A 388 12.02 4.34 -42.19
C LYS A 388 11.08 5.45 -42.60
N GLY A 389 11.66 6.53 -43.12
CA GLY A 389 10.90 7.60 -43.78
C GLY A 389 9.99 7.04 -44.88
N LEU A 390 9.04 7.86 -45.33
CA LEU A 390 8.10 7.50 -46.40
C LEU A 390 8.85 6.90 -47.60
N ILE A 391 8.55 5.64 -47.91
CA ILE A 391 9.11 4.96 -49.07
C ILE A 391 8.20 5.26 -50.25
N ILE A 392 8.74 5.97 -51.24
CA ILE A 392 8.04 6.28 -52.49
C ILE A 392 8.62 5.41 -53.60
N TYR A 393 7.81 4.53 -54.19
CA TYR A 393 8.25 3.64 -55.25
C TYR A 393 7.15 3.36 -56.30
N PRO A 394 7.50 3.19 -57.59
CA PRO A 394 8.83 3.40 -58.14
C PRO A 394 9.24 4.87 -58.07
N ASN A 395 10.54 5.12 -57.93
CA ASN A 395 11.16 6.44 -58.01
C ASN A 395 12.51 6.26 -58.75
N PRO A 396 12.67 6.79 -59.97
CA PRO A 396 11.76 7.68 -60.70
C PRO A 396 10.43 7.03 -61.14
N ALA A 397 9.39 7.85 -61.29
CA ALA A 397 8.03 7.45 -61.65
C ALA A 397 7.57 8.10 -62.96
N ARG A 398 6.80 7.37 -63.77
CA ARG A 398 6.20 7.89 -65.01
C ARG A 398 4.78 8.37 -64.75
N ASP A 399 3.80 7.50 -64.63
CA ASP A 399 2.40 7.92 -64.50
C ASP A 399 1.83 7.69 -63.09
N ASN A 400 2.44 6.77 -62.33
CA ASN A 400 2.03 6.47 -60.97
C ASN A 400 3.22 6.22 -60.03
N THR A 401 3.01 6.45 -58.74
CA THR A 401 3.93 6.03 -57.67
C THR A 401 3.15 5.64 -56.41
N THR A 402 3.75 4.84 -55.55
CA THR A 402 3.14 4.34 -54.31
C THR A 402 3.91 4.85 -53.11
N ILE A 403 3.19 5.42 -52.14
CA ILE A 403 3.72 5.76 -50.82
C ILE A 403 3.42 4.59 -49.87
N LYS A 404 4.45 4.05 -49.23
CA LYS A 404 4.35 3.09 -48.12
C LYS A 404 4.92 3.67 -46.83
N GLY A 405 4.39 3.18 -45.71
CA GLY A 405 4.84 3.58 -44.37
C GLY A 405 3.98 4.67 -43.72
N LEU A 406 2.73 4.81 -44.15
CA LEU A 406 1.76 5.71 -43.52
C LEU A 406 1.10 5.01 -42.32
N LEU A 407 1.01 5.72 -41.18
CA LEU A 407 0.24 5.28 -40.02
C LEU A 407 -1.25 5.61 -40.25
N CYS A 408 -2.16 4.75 -39.77
CA CYS A 408 -3.60 4.72 -40.09
C CYS A 408 -4.39 6.04 -39.92
N GLU A 409 -3.82 7.07 -39.30
CA GLU A 409 -4.51 8.32 -38.98
C GLU A 409 -3.99 9.56 -39.73
N VAL A 410 -2.92 9.46 -40.54
CA VAL A 410 -2.32 10.62 -41.23
C VAL A 410 -2.70 10.64 -42.71
N TRP A 411 -3.80 11.30 -43.04
CA TRP A 411 -4.35 11.37 -44.41
C TRP A 411 -4.03 12.67 -45.15
N LYS A 412 -3.49 13.67 -44.45
CA LYS A 412 -3.13 14.94 -45.07
C LYS A 412 -1.72 14.85 -45.65
N ILE A 413 -1.65 14.43 -46.92
CA ILE A 413 -0.43 14.57 -47.71
C ILE A 413 -0.49 15.84 -48.53
N HIS A 414 0.60 16.61 -48.49
CA HIS A 414 0.80 17.76 -49.36
C HIS A 414 1.98 17.49 -50.29
N ILE A 415 1.79 17.74 -51.58
CA ILE A 415 2.82 17.54 -52.60
C ILE A 415 3.26 18.90 -53.11
N TYR A 416 4.57 19.16 -53.13
CA TYR A 416 5.16 20.42 -53.56
C TYR A 416 6.15 20.20 -54.72
N ASN A 417 6.23 21.16 -55.63
CA ASN A 417 7.32 21.19 -56.62
C ASN A 417 8.58 21.85 -56.05
N LEU A 418 9.66 21.91 -56.84
CA LEU A 418 10.95 22.50 -56.44
C LEU A 418 10.91 23.99 -56.06
N ILE A 419 9.88 24.74 -56.47
CA ILE A 419 9.71 26.15 -56.09
C ILE A 419 8.79 26.31 -54.88
N GLY A 420 8.41 25.21 -54.21
CA GLY A 420 7.57 25.21 -53.02
C GLY A 420 6.08 25.43 -53.30
N GLN A 421 5.65 25.40 -54.57
CA GLN A 421 4.24 25.50 -54.93
C GLN A 421 3.55 24.16 -54.66
N GLU A 422 2.41 24.21 -53.96
CA GLU A 422 1.59 23.04 -53.72
C GLU A 422 0.91 22.57 -55.01
N VAL A 423 1.07 21.28 -55.32
CA VAL A 423 0.53 20.60 -56.51
C VAL A 423 -0.40 19.43 -56.16
N THR A 424 -0.72 19.22 -54.89
CA THR A 424 -1.67 18.20 -54.41
C THR A 424 -2.98 18.16 -55.23
N PRO A 425 -3.60 19.30 -55.61
CA PRO A 425 -4.84 19.29 -56.40
C PRO A 425 -4.73 18.67 -57.80
N TYR A 426 -3.52 18.48 -58.32
CA TYR A 426 -3.27 17.90 -59.64
C TYR A 426 -2.97 16.39 -59.59
N VAL A 427 -2.95 15.80 -58.40
CA VAL A 427 -2.62 14.38 -58.17
C VAL A 427 -3.85 13.66 -57.63
N ASN A 428 -4.29 12.59 -58.28
CA ASN A 428 -5.32 11.74 -57.70
C ASN A 428 -4.67 10.78 -56.70
N ILE A 429 -5.18 10.76 -55.48
CA ILE A 429 -4.66 9.95 -54.37
C ILE A 429 -5.71 8.89 -54.05
N THR A 430 -5.37 7.62 -54.26
CA THR A 430 -6.25 6.48 -53.94
C THR A 430 -5.60 5.58 -52.90
N ARG A 431 -6.43 4.98 -52.03
CA ARG A 431 -5.95 4.04 -51.03
C ARG A 431 -5.75 2.66 -51.67
N SER A 432 -4.53 2.13 -51.59
CA SER A 432 -4.19 0.78 -52.07
C SER A 432 -4.18 -0.27 -50.95
N SER A 433 -3.91 0.12 -49.70
CA SER A 433 -4.06 -0.74 -48.51
C SER A 433 -4.18 0.08 -47.22
N GLU A 434 -4.21 -0.58 -46.06
CA GLU A 434 -4.27 0.12 -44.77
C GLU A 434 -3.12 1.10 -44.51
N SER A 435 -1.93 0.82 -45.07
CA SER A 435 -0.69 1.56 -44.87
C SER A 435 -0.03 2.04 -46.18
N SER A 436 -0.79 2.11 -47.28
CA SER A 436 -0.28 2.57 -48.58
C SER A 436 -1.27 3.41 -49.40
N LEU A 437 -0.71 4.40 -50.10
CA LEU A 437 -1.43 5.27 -51.04
C LEU A 437 -0.82 5.15 -52.44
N GLN A 438 -1.68 5.08 -53.44
CA GLN A 438 -1.31 5.17 -54.85
C GLN A 438 -1.56 6.60 -55.34
N LEU A 439 -0.56 7.17 -56.00
CA LEU A 439 -0.58 8.51 -56.57
C LEU A 439 -0.61 8.41 -58.10
N ASP A 440 -1.63 8.98 -58.73
CA ASP A 440 -1.64 9.26 -60.17
C ASP A 440 -1.01 10.64 -60.41
N ILE A 441 0.20 10.62 -60.94
CA ILE A 441 1.04 11.78 -61.20
C ILE A 441 1.13 12.11 -62.70
N SER A 442 0.27 11.52 -63.53
CA SER A 442 0.26 11.70 -65.00
C SER A 442 0.09 13.15 -65.44
N ARG A 443 -0.57 13.98 -64.60
CA ARG A 443 -0.81 15.41 -64.85
C ARG A 443 0.34 16.32 -64.43
N LEU A 444 1.35 15.79 -63.74
CA LEU A 444 2.52 16.54 -63.33
C LEU A 444 3.56 16.61 -64.47
N LYS A 445 4.22 17.76 -64.61
CA LYS A 445 5.36 17.90 -65.54
C LYS A 445 6.58 17.13 -64.99
N PRO A 446 7.52 16.66 -65.84
CA PRO A 446 8.78 16.08 -65.39
C PRO A 446 9.52 17.00 -64.42
N GLY A 447 10.03 16.45 -63.31
CA GLY A 447 10.65 17.23 -62.23
C GLY A 447 10.73 16.50 -60.90
N ILE A 448 11.29 17.17 -59.89
CA ILE A 448 11.40 16.67 -58.52
C ILE A 448 10.22 17.22 -57.70
N TYR A 449 9.60 16.34 -56.91
CA TYR A 449 8.47 16.67 -56.05
C TYR A 449 8.73 16.21 -54.62
N HIS A 450 8.28 17.01 -53.66
CA HIS A 450 8.38 16.72 -52.23
C HIS A 450 7.01 16.34 -51.68
N VAL A 451 6.94 15.23 -50.96
CA VAL A 451 5.75 14.80 -50.23
C VAL A 451 5.96 15.11 -48.76
N LYS A 452 5.02 15.87 -48.18
CA LYS A 452 5.02 16.24 -46.77
C LYS A 452 3.78 15.66 -46.09
N THR A 453 4.02 15.08 -44.92
CA THR A 453 2.99 14.73 -43.91
C THR A 453 3.26 15.56 -42.64
N ASP A 454 2.41 15.43 -41.63
CA ASP A 454 2.56 16.14 -40.35
C ASP A 454 3.92 15.84 -39.68
N ASN A 455 4.42 14.61 -39.82
CA ASN A 455 5.61 14.14 -39.08
C ASN A 455 6.80 13.74 -39.97
N THR A 456 6.65 13.69 -41.30
CA THR A 456 7.72 13.23 -42.20
C THR A 456 7.72 13.94 -43.55
N PHE A 457 8.89 13.99 -44.20
CA PHE A 457 9.08 14.47 -45.57
C PHE A 457 9.80 13.42 -46.42
N SER A 458 9.46 13.33 -47.71
CA SER A 458 10.16 12.50 -48.69
C SER A 458 10.08 13.12 -50.08
N SER A 459 10.77 12.56 -51.07
CA SER A 459 10.80 13.12 -52.42
C SER A 459 10.77 12.04 -53.50
N PHE A 460 10.22 12.38 -54.66
CA PHE A 460 10.22 11.53 -55.86
C PHE A 460 10.49 12.34 -57.13
N ILE A 461 10.96 11.64 -58.15
CA ILE A 461 11.28 12.18 -59.48
C ILE A 461 10.21 11.71 -60.46
N LYS A 462 9.52 12.66 -61.11
CA LYS A 462 8.64 12.42 -62.26
C LYS A 462 9.46 12.50 -63.55
N GLN A 463 9.38 11.48 -64.38
CA GLN A 463 9.99 11.44 -65.73
C GLN A 463 9.04 11.92 -66.83
#